data_AF-A0A2X2BIU6-F1
#
_entry.id   AF-A0A2X2BIU6-F1
#
_cell.length_a   1.000
_cell.length_b   1.000
_cell.length_c   1.000
_cell.angle_alpha   90.00
_cell.angle_beta   90.00
_cell.angle_gamma   90.00
#
_symmetry.space_group_name_H-M   'P 1'
#
loop_
_entity.id
_entity.type
_entity.pdbx_description
1 polymer ?
#
loop_
_entity_poly.entity_id
_entity_poly.type
_entity_poly.pdbx_seq_one_letter_code
_entity_poly.pdbx_strand_id
1 'polypeptide(L)' 'MFNTPAIRAIRAHYPDAHITLVSSVKNKLLVENYEQIDSVVYWDNKIRNLLPVALQAKKYKPELAIIFTFPPSL' A
#
# COMPACT_ATOMS: atom_id res chain seq x y z
N MET A 1 -6.22 11.37 3.20
CA MET A 1 -5.11 11.14 2.25
C MET A 1 -5.68 11.22 0.83
N PHE A 2 -4.94 11.76 -0.15
CA PHE A 2 -5.45 11.93 -1.51
C PHE A 2 -5.84 10.62 -2.21
N ASN A 3 -5.24 9.49 -1.83
CA ASN A 3 -5.51 8.18 -2.44
C ASN A 3 -6.64 7.39 -1.74
N THR A 4 -7.19 7.89 -0.63
CA THR A 4 -8.26 7.21 0.12
C THR A 4 -9.47 6.86 -0.77
N PRO A 5 -9.99 7.74 -1.65
CA PRO A 5 -11.11 7.38 -2.53
C PRO A 5 -10.77 6.24 -3.50
N ALA A 6 -9.56 6.24 -4.07
CA ALA A 6 -9.12 5.19 -4.98
C ALA A 6 -9.01 3.84 -4.27
N ILE A 7 -8.47 3.81 -3.05
CA ILE A 7 -8.39 2.59 -2.25
C ILE A 7 -9.80 2.07 -1.88
N ARG A 8 -10.73 2.95 -1.53
CA ARG A 8 -12.13 2.57 -1.29
C ARG A 8 -12.78 1.96 -2.53
N ALA A 9 -12.53 2.53 -3.71
CA ALA A 9 -13.03 1.99 -4.97
C ALA A 9 -12.46 0.60 -5.24
N ILE A 10 -11.15 0.39 -5.03
CA ILE A 10 -10.51 -0.93 -5.19
C ILE A 10 -11.18 -1.97 -4.28
N ARG A 11 -11.36 -1.66 -2.98
CA ARG A 11 -12.05 -2.58 -2.05
C ARG A 11 -13.49 -2.86 -2.47
N ALA A 12 -14.22 -1.85 -2.96
CA ALA A 12 -15.59 -2.05 -3.43
C ALA A 12 -15.67 -2.95 -4.68
N HIS A 13 -14.69 -2.87 -5.58
CA HIS A 13 -14.60 -3.72 -6.76
C HIS A 13 -14.08 -5.14 -6.46
N TYR A 14 -13.23 -5.28 -5.45
CA TYR A 14 -12.61 -6.54 -5.05
C TYR A 14 -12.83 -6.78 -3.54
N PRO A 15 -14.08 -7.07 -3.11
CA PRO A 15 -14.41 -7.17 -1.69
C PRO A 15 -13.62 -8.26 -0.96
N ASP A 16 -13.42 -9.40 -1.62
CA ASP A 16 -12.76 -10.58 -1.04
C ASP A 16 -11.24 -10.61 -1.23
N ALA A 17 -10.66 -9.61 -1.90
CA ALA A 17 -9.22 -9.58 -2.14
C ALA A 17 -8.43 -9.24 -0.88
N HIS A 18 -7.26 -9.87 -0.71
CA HIS A 18 -6.29 -9.44 0.31
C HIS A 18 -5.51 -8.23 -0.20
N ILE A 19 -5.76 -7.06 0.37
CA ILE A 19 -5.13 -5.79 -0.02
C ILE A 19 -3.98 -5.47 0.95
N THR A 20 -2.75 -5.55 0.44
CA THR A 20 -1.54 -5.11 1.15
C THR A 20 -1.17 -3.68 0.73
N LEU A 21 -1.06 -2.76 1.68
CA LEU A 21 -0.58 -1.40 1.44
C LEU A 21 0.93 -1.29 1.72
N VAL A 22 1.70 -0.85 0.74
CA VAL A 22 3.07 -0.38 0.99
C VAL A 22 3.01 1.09 1.36
N SER A 23 3.43 1.45 2.58
CA SER A 23 3.33 2.83 3.09
C SER A 23 4.61 3.28 3.81
N SER A 24 4.80 4.59 3.94
CA SER A 24 5.87 5.11 4.79
C SER A 24 5.57 4.83 6.27
N VAL A 25 6.61 4.55 7.05
CA VAL A 25 6.53 4.45 8.53
C VAL A 25 5.87 5.69 9.13
N LYS A 26 6.05 6.87 8.52
CA LYS A 26 5.44 8.14 8.96
C LYS A 26 3.90 8.12 8.96
N ASN A 27 3.29 7.28 8.13
CA ASN A 27 1.85 7.19 7.99
C ASN A 27 1.24 6.08 8.84
N LYS A 28 2.03 5.40 9.68
CA LYS A 28 1.61 4.25 10.50
C LYS A 28 0.28 4.48 11.22
N LEU A 29 0.16 5.57 11.96
CA LEU A 29 -1.07 5.92 12.69
C LEU A 29 -2.30 6.12 11.80
N LEU A 30 -2.12 6.48 10.53
CA LEU A 30 -3.21 6.68 9.58
C LEU A 30 -3.68 5.37 8.94
N VAL A 31 -2.79 4.37 8.84
CA VAL A 31 -3.05 3.15 8.05
C VAL A 31 -3.36 1.93 8.91
N GLU A 32 -2.92 1.88 10.17
CA GLU A 32 -3.13 0.70 11.03
C GLU A 32 -4.59 0.42 11.36
N ASN A 33 -5.45 1.43 11.34
CA ASN A 33 -6.88 1.29 11.61
C ASN A 33 -7.75 1.52 10.35
N TYR A 34 -7.16 1.41 9.17
CA TYR A 34 -7.86 1.70 7.92
C TYR A 34 -8.50 0.41 7.37
N GLU A 35 -9.81 0.26 7.58
CA GLU A 35 -10.62 -0.95 7.31
C GLU A 35 -10.52 -1.51 5.89
N GLN A 36 -10.07 -0.71 4.93
CA GLN A 36 -9.98 -1.09 3.52
C GLN A 36 -8.72 -1.90 3.22
N ILE A 37 -7.77 -2.00 4.16
CA ILE A 37 -6.46 -2.64 3.99
C ILE A 37 -6.31 -3.77 5.01
N ASP A 38 -5.86 -4.95 4.54
CA ASP A 38 -5.70 -6.13 5.38
C ASP A 38 -4.31 -6.22 6.02
N SER A 39 -3.29 -5.67 5.33
CA SER A 39 -1.93 -5.65 5.84
C SER A 39 -1.13 -4.45 5.34
N VAL A 40 -0.12 -4.06 6.12
CA VAL A 40 0.77 -2.94 5.78
C VAL A 40 2.21 -3.41 5.75
N VAL A 41 2.92 -3.10 4.67
CA VAL A 41 4.38 -3.23 4.57
C VAL A 41 4.98 -1.83 4.62
N TYR A 42 5.85 -1.59 5.60
CA TYR A 42 6.48 -0.28 5.75
C TYR A 42 7.77 -0.17 4.94
N TRP A 43 7.90 0.93 4.19
CA TRP A 43 9.10 1.26 3.44
C TRP A 43 9.62 2.65 3.82
N ASP A 44 10.95 2.82 3.85
CA ASP A 44 11.62 4.08 4.17
C ASP A 44 12.01 4.89 2.94
N ASN A 45 11.48 4.53 1.76
CA ASN A 45 11.79 5.12 0.45
C ASN A 45 13.26 5.01 0.02
N LYS A 46 14.09 4.20 0.71
CA LYS A 46 15.47 3.97 0.29
C LYS A 46 15.54 2.80 -0.68
N ILE A 47 16.20 3.02 -1.82
CA ILE A 47 16.41 1.99 -2.85
C ILE A 47 17.07 0.73 -2.27
N ARG A 48 18.03 0.89 -1.35
CA ARG A 48 18.70 -0.24 -0.67
C ARG A 48 17.73 -1.18 0.07
N ASN A 49 16.56 -0.68 0.46
CA ASN A 49 15.53 -1.42 1.19
C ASN A 49 14.37 -1.89 0.29
N LEU A 50 14.40 -1.59 -1.01
CA LEU A 50 13.34 -1.98 -1.94
C LEU A 50 13.21 -3.50 -2.07
N LEU A 51 14.33 -4.22 -2.18
CA LEU A 51 14.31 -5.67 -2.35
C LEU A 51 13.70 -6.40 -1.13
N PRO A 52 14.10 -6.08 0.12
CA PRO A 52 13.41 -6.61 1.30
C PRO A 52 11.91 -6.33 1.33
N VAL A 53 11.49 -5.11 0.96
CA VAL A 53 10.07 -4.72 0.91
C VAL A 53 9.31 -5.53 -0.14
N ALA A 54 9.88 -5.69 -1.34
CA ALA A 54 9.28 -6.50 -2.40
C ALA A 54 9.15 -7.96 -1.99
N LEU A 55 10.15 -8.53 -1.31
CA LEU A 55 10.09 -9.90 -0.79
C LEU A 55 9.01 -10.07 0.29
N GLN A 56 8.80 -9.07 1.15
CA GLN A 56 7.70 -9.08 2.12
C GLN A 56 6.34 -9.06 1.43
N ALA A 57 6.15 -8.18 0.44
CA ALA A 57 4.91 -8.12 -0.34
C ALA A 57 4.65 -9.43 -1.12
N LYS A 58 5.71 -10.06 -1.66
CA LYS A 58 5.61 -11.35 -2.37
C LYS A 58 5.08 -12.50 -1.52
N LYS A 59 5.17 -12.44 -0.19
CA LYS A 59 4.61 -13.49 0.70
C LYS A 59 3.10 -13.68 0.48
N TYR A 60 2.41 -12.61 0.09
CA TYR A 60 0.98 -12.61 -0.20
C TYR A 60 0.64 -13.02 -1.64
N LYS A 61 1.64 -13.41 -2.46
CA LYS A 61 1.46 -13.82 -3.86
C LYS A 61 0.58 -12.84 -4.66
N PRO A 62 0.96 -11.56 -4.74
CA PRO A 62 0.12 -10.53 -5.36
C PRO A 62 -0.16 -10.84 -6.84
N GLU A 63 -1.43 -10.78 -7.22
CA GLU A 63 -1.90 -10.93 -8.60
C GLU A 63 -1.95 -9.59 -9.35
N LEU A 64 -2.03 -8.48 -8.60
CA LEU A 64 -2.09 -7.11 -9.11
C LEU A 64 -1.28 -6.17 -8.20
N ALA A 65 -0.57 -5.22 -8.81
CA ALA A 65 0.09 -4.12 -8.11
C ALA A 65 -0.38 -2.79 -8.69
N ILE A 66 -0.79 -1.86 -7.81
CA ILE A 66 -1.23 -0.52 -8.17
C ILE A 66 -0.26 0.48 -7.54
N ILE A 67 0.31 1.35 -8.36
CA ILE A 67 1.27 2.37 -7.92
C ILE A 67 0.56 3.71 -7.91
N PHE A 68 0.44 4.32 -6.72
CA PHE A 68 -0.02 5.69 -6.59
C PHE A 68 1.18 6.64 -6.63
N THR A 69 1.33 7.38 -7.72
CA THR A 69 2.32 8.45 -7.84
C THR A 69 1.65 9.78 -7.55
N PHE A 70 2.16 10.53 -6.58
CA PHE A 70 1.87 11.96 -6.51
C PHE A 70 2.84 12.64 -7.48
N PRO A 71 2.39 13.35 -8.53
CA PRO A 71 3.30 14.15 -9.32
C PRO A 71 3.97 15.15 -8.36
N PRO A 72 5.30 15.37 -8.46
CA PRO A 72 5.90 16.48 -7.73
C PRO A 72 5.14 17.74 -8.14
N SER A 73 4.59 18.46 -7.17
CA SER A 73 4.07 19.81 -7.39
C SER A 73 5.20 20.64 -7.98
N LEU A 74 5.04 21.02 -9.25
CA LEU A 74 5.88 22.00 -9.94
C LEU A 74 5.79 23.36 -9.23
#